data_AF-A0A2M7VUU8-F1
#
_entry.id   AF-A0A2M7VUU8-F1
#
_cell.length_a   1.000
_cell.length_b   1.000
_cell.length_c   1.000
_cell.angle_alpha   90.00
_cell.angle_beta   90.00
_cell.angle_gamma   90.00
#
_symmetry.space_group_name_H-M   'P 1'
#
loop_
_entity.id
_entity.type
_entity.pdbx_description
1 polymer ?
#
loop_
_entity_poly.entity_id
_entity_poly.type
_entity_poly.pdbx_seq_one_letter_code
_entity_poly.pdbx_strand_id
1 'polypeptide(L)' 'SFSLQNDATKKREFKGLISACEFLKVKKGIIVTYDEESIEKINEIEIKVIPAYKFMLEISSL' A
#
# COMPACT_ATOMS: atom_id res chain seq x y z
N SER A 1 -2.66 16.04 12.36
CA SER A 1 -1.60 15.02 12.50
C SER A 1 -2.13 13.72 11.97
N PHE A 2 -1.77 13.32 10.74
CA PHE A 2 -2.13 12.03 10.15
C PHE A 2 -1.19 10.96 10.74
N SER A 3 -1.37 10.67 12.03
CA SER A 3 -0.65 9.59 12.68
C SER A 3 -1.37 8.29 12.38
N LEU A 4 -0.67 7.32 11.77
CA LEU A 4 -1.18 5.98 11.46
C LEU A 4 -1.37 5.09 12.70
N GLN A 5 -1.50 5.68 13.89
CA GLN A 5 -1.71 4.97 15.16
C GLN A 5 -3.18 4.67 15.47
N ASN A 6 -4.11 4.91 14.54
CA ASN A 6 -5.50 4.48 14.69
C ASN A 6 -5.75 3.23 13.83
N ASP A 7 -5.49 2.06 14.40
CA ASP A 7 -5.54 0.73 13.75
C ASP A 7 -6.84 0.46 12.97
N ALA A 8 -7.95 1.10 13.35
CA ALA A 8 -9.22 0.98 12.66
C ALA A 8 -9.22 1.62 11.26
N THR A 9 -8.55 2.77 11.09
CA THR A 9 -8.51 3.50 9.81
C THR A 9 -7.55 2.82 8.83
N LYS A 10 -6.39 2.35 9.33
CA LYS A 10 -5.40 1.60 8.53
C LYS A 10 -6.03 0.32 7.96
N LYS A 11 -6.82 -0.40 8.77
CA LYS A 11 -7.55 -1.61 8.31
C LYS A 11 -8.55 -1.33 7.18
N ARG A 12 -9.20 -0.16 7.15
CA ARG A 12 -10.20 0.16 6.11
C ARG A 12 -9.53 0.45 4.76
N GLU A 13 -8.44 1.20 4.76
CA GLU A 13 -7.71 1.55 3.54
C GLU A 13 -7.05 0.32 2.91
N PHE A 14 -6.40 -0.51 3.73
CA PHE A 14 -5.87 -1.80 3.27
C PHE A 14 -6.96 -2.72 2.75
N LYS A 15 -8.11 -2.82 3.44
CA LYS A 15 -9.23 -3.66 2.98
C LYS A 15 -9.76 -3.22 1.61
N GLY A 16 -9.90 -1.91 1.37
CA GLY A 16 -10.32 -1.39 0.08
C GLY A 16 -9.36 -1.75 -1.05
N LEU A 17 -8.05 -1.61 -0.81
CA LEU A 17 -7.02 -1.97 -1.78
C LEU A 17 -6.99 -3.48 -2.06
N ILE A 18 -7.08 -4.31 -1.02
CA ILE A 18 -7.14 -5.78 -1.17
C ILE A 18 -8.35 -6.17 -2.01
N SER A 19 -9.54 -5.64 -1.69
CA SER A 19 -10.75 -5.92 -2.48
C SER A 19 -10.62 -5.47 -3.94
N ALA A 20 -9.94 -4.34 -4.20
CA ALA A 20 -9.65 -3.91 -5.58
C ALA A 20 -8.66 -4.87 -6.27
N CYS A 21 -7.61 -5.31 -5.59
CA CYS A 21 -6.67 -6.29 -6.11
C CYS A 21 -7.35 -7.63 -6.45
N GLU A 22 -8.22 -8.13 -5.57
CA GLU A 22 -9.02 -9.33 -5.78
C GLU A 22 -9.95 -9.18 -7.00
N PHE A 23 -10.67 -8.06 -7.09
CA PHE A 23 -11.56 -7.77 -8.21
C PHE A 23 -10.82 -7.69 -9.55
N LEU A 24 -9.65 -7.04 -9.57
CA LEU A 24 -8.80 -6.88 -10.76
C LEU A 24 -7.93 -8.10 -11.04
N LYS A 25 -7.93 -9.12 -10.16
CA LYS A 25 -7.07 -10.32 -10.23
C LYS A 25 -5.58 -10.01 -10.29
N VAL A 26 -5.13 -8.96 -9.59
CA VAL A 26 -3.72 -8.61 -9.45
C VAL A 26 -3.18 -9.04 -8.09
N LYS A 27 -1.93 -9.51 -8.05
CA LYS A 27 -1.29 -10.00 -6.83
C LYS A 27 -0.47 -8.93 -6.08
N LYS A 28 -0.48 -7.69 -6.55
CA LYS A 28 0.32 -6.60 -6.01
C LYS A 28 -0.49 -5.31 -5.90
N GLY A 29 -0.34 -4.60 -4.79
CA GLY A 29 -0.86 -3.26 -4.56
C GLY A 29 0.22 -2.37 -3.95
N ILE A 30 0.14 -1.05 -4.20
CA ILE A 30 1.09 -0.08 -3.66
C ILE A 30 0.31 1.00 -2.90
N ILE A 31 0.72 1.29 -1.67
CA ILE A 31 0.26 2.45 -0.89
C ILE A 31 1.41 3.44 -0.82
N VAL A 32 1.17 4.65 -1.30
CA VAL A 32 2.16 5.73 -1.26
C VAL A 32 1.94 6.57 -0.01
N THR A 33 2.96 6.69 0.83
CA THR A 33 2.94 7.42 2.11
C THR A 33 3.97 8.55 2.10
N TYR A 34 4.03 9.34 3.18
CA TYR A 34 5.03 10.40 3.30
C TYR A 34 6.44 9.83 3.56
N ASP A 35 6.57 8.94 4.54
CA ASP A 35 7.85 8.41 5.02
C ASP A 35 7.83 6.94 5.48
N GLU A 36 6.66 6.29 5.53
CA GLU A 36 6.55 4.88 5.92
C GLU A 36 6.97 3.93 4.80
N GLU A 37 7.61 2.83 5.19
CA GLU A 37 7.93 1.74 4.29
C GLU A 37 7.66 0.40 4.96
N SER A 38 6.85 -0.45 4.32
CA SER A 38 6.56 -1.79 4.79
C SER A 38 6.07 -2.68 3.65
N ILE A 39 6.10 -3.99 3.88
CA ILE A 39 5.51 -4.98 2.97
C ILE A 39 4.58 -5.85 3.79
N GLU A 40 3.31 -5.86 3.42
CA GLU A 40 2.27 -6.69 4.03
C GLU A 40 1.86 -7.78 3.03
N LYS A 41 1.92 -9.04 3.46
CA LYS A 41 1.43 -10.18 2.67
C LYS A 41 0.13 -10.69 3.25
N ILE A 42 -0.95 -10.56 2.48
CA ILE A 42 -2.29 -10.98 2.89
C ILE A 42 -2.81 -11.92 1.80
N ASN A 43 -2.99 -13.20 2.15
CA ASN A 43 -3.29 -14.27 1.20
C ASN A 43 -2.23 -14.34 0.07
N GLU A 44 -2.65 -14.21 -1.19
CA GLU A 44 -1.77 -14.15 -2.36
C GLU A 44 -1.42 -12.72 -2.82
N ILE A 45 -1.85 -11.70 -2.06
CA ILE A 45 -1.67 -10.29 -2.42
C ILE A 45 -0.56 -9.68 -1.57
N GLU A 46 0.41 -9.07 -2.24
CA GLU A 46 1.47 -8.27 -1.61
C GLU A 46 1.14 -6.79 -1.69
N ILE A 47 1.03 -6.13 -0.54
CA ILE A 47 0.83 -4.68 -0.44
C ILE A 47 2.15 -4.04 -0.03
N LYS A 48 2.75 -3.24 -0.91
CA LYS A 48 3.96 -2.46 -0.63
C LYS A 48 3.55 -1.06 -0.19
N VAL A 49 3.92 -0.68 1.03
CA VAL A 49 3.86 0.70 1.51
C VAL A 49 5.21 1.34 1.21
N ILE A 50 5.21 2.47 0.50
CA ILE A 50 6.43 3.13 0.03
C ILE A 50 6.32 4.65 0.17
N PRO A 51 7.40 5.35 0.58
CA PRO A 51 7.40 6.81 0.58
C PRO A 51 7.26 7.40 -0.83
N ALA A 52 6.56 8.52 -0.94
CA ALA A 52 6.29 9.19 -2.22
C ALA A 52 7.55 9.47 -3.03
N TYR A 53 8.64 9.92 -2.41
CA TYR A 53 9.88 10.19 -3.13
C TYR A 53 10.49 8.91 -3.72
N LYS A 54 10.45 7.77 -3.01
CA LYS A 54 10.94 6.49 -3.54
C LYS A 54 10.05 5.99 -4.67
N PHE A 55 8.73 6.11 -4.54
CA PHE A 55 7.81 5.76 -5.61
C PHE A 55 8.08 6.58 -6.88
N MET A 56 8.25 7.89 -6.76
CA MET A 56 8.57 8.78 -7.89
C MET A 56 9.91 8.42 -8.56
N LEU A 57 10.91 8.03 -7.78
CA LEU A 57 12.19 7.56 -8.30
C LEU A 57 12.06 6.20 -9.01
N GLU A 58 11.35 5.24 -8.43
CA GLU A 58 11.10 3.92 -9.04
C GLU A 58 10.40 4.05 -10.40
N ILE A 59 9.35 4.88 -10.49
CA ILE A 59 8.64 5.08 -11.78
C ILE A 59 9.46 5.86 -12.80
N SER A 60 10.36 6.75 -12.36
CA SER A 60 11.22 7.51 -13.29
C SER A 60 12.31 6.67 -13.93
N SER A 61 12.54 5.46 -13.39
CA SER A 61 13.51 4.49 -13.90
C SER A 61 12.91 3.43 -14.82
N LEU A 62 11.60 3.49 -15.09
CA LEU A 62 10.87 2.68 -16.06
C LEU A 62 10.85 3.35 -17.43
#